data_AF-A0A351H752-F1
#
_entry.id   AF-A0A351H752-F1
#
_cell.length_a   1.000
_cell.length_b   1.000
_cell.length_c   1.000
_cell.angle_alpha   90.00
_cell.angle_beta   90.00
_cell.angle_gamma   90.00
#
_symmetry.space_group_name_H-M   'P 1'
#
loop_
_entity.id
_entity.type
_entity.pdbx_description
1 polymer ?
#
loop_
_entity_poly.entity_id
_entity_poly.type
_entity_poly.pdbx_seq_one_letter_code
_entity_poly.pdbx_strand_id
1 'polypeptide(L)'
;TTKDTVNFKYGYIEIRARIPYKNGIQSSFWFKTDGDLAAKGSETSAEVDMIETFGLTDTVTPNIHKWLSSDGVVAHSQYNNNGRTAKTKKFGSASLSDEFHIYGMEWTESEIIMYVDRQEYARYDITKDYEKSGETVVGSMDAFNDPMRIIIGISPYLSELGHYDFTGNESGYTTESTDFSQSYSIDWVRLYQKDGCDLIKRS
;
A
#
# COMPACT_ATOMS: atom_id res chain seq x y z
N THR A 1 -5.08 -10.45 -6.97
CA THR A 1 -5.35 -9.12 -7.56
C THR A 1 -6.75 -9.09 -8.12
N THR A 2 -7.42 -7.93 -8.13
CA THR A 2 -8.75 -7.73 -8.75
C THR A 2 -8.69 -7.05 -10.13
N LYS A 3 -7.53 -7.10 -10.79
CA LYS A 3 -7.21 -6.36 -12.03
C LYS A 3 -8.35 -6.33 -13.06
N ASP A 4 -8.94 -7.49 -13.33
CA ASP A 4 -9.95 -7.74 -14.36
C ASP A 4 -11.34 -8.06 -13.80
N THR A 5 -11.54 -7.88 -12.49
CA THR A 5 -12.79 -8.25 -11.79
C THR A 5 -13.46 -7.07 -11.11
N VAL A 6 -12.68 -6.24 -10.39
CA VAL A 6 -13.16 -5.06 -9.67
C VAL A 6 -12.11 -3.95 -9.71
N ASN A 7 -12.50 -2.77 -10.16
CA ASN A 7 -11.80 -1.51 -9.88
C ASN A 7 -12.76 -0.57 -9.14
N PHE A 8 -12.24 0.31 -8.29
CA PHE A 8 -13.06 1.25 -7.53
C PHE A 8 -12.41 2.62 -7.47
N LYS A 9 -13.24 3.66 -7.34
CA LYS A 9 -12.79 5.03 -7.16
C LYS A 9 -13.46 5.62 -5.93
N TYR A 10 -12.63 6.10 -4.99
CA TYR A 10 -13.02 6.66 -3.70
C TYR A 10 -13.83 5.71 -2.79
N GLY A 11 -13.99 6.14 -1.54
CA GLY A 11 -14.75 5.45 -0.52
C GLY A 11 -13.89 5.02 0.67
N TYR A 12 -14.44 4.13 1.49
CA TYR A 12 -13.75 3.51 2.59
C TYR A 12 -13.57 2.02 2.31
N ILE A 13 -12.33 1.53 2.34
CA ILE A 13 -12.04 0.10 2.25
C ILE A 13 -11.36 -0.37 3.52
N GLU A 14 -11.79 -1.51 4.05
CA GLU A 14 -11.14 -2.16 5.18
C GLU A 14 -10.94 -3.65 4.92
N ILE A 15 -9.89 -4.18 5.50
CA ILE A 15 -9.60 -5.61 5.60
C ILE A 15 -9.50 -5.97 7.09
N ARG A 16 -10.17 -7.05 7.48
CA ARG A 16 -9.90 -7.71 8.76
C ARG A 16 -9.03 -8.92 8.51
N ALA A 17 -7.81 -8.86 9.02
CA ALA A 17 -6.80 -9.87 8.75
C ALA A 17 -5.91 -10.17 9.94
N ARG A 18 -5.40 -11.39 9.96
CA ARG A 18 -4.28 -11.83 10.80
C ARG A 18 -3.06 -11.99 9.89
N ILE A 19 -2.07 -11.13 10.12
CA ILE A 19 -0.85 -11.02 9.30
C ILE A 19 0.29 -11.72 10.03
N PRO A 20 1.11 -12.53 9.33
CA PRO A 20 2.27 -13.17 9.92
C PRO A 20 3.42 -12.17 10.03
N TYR A 21 3.41 -11.38 11.10
CA TYR A 21 4.50 -10.48 11.46
C TYR A 21 5.74 -11.27 11.89
N LYS A 22 6.47 -11.80 10.90
CA LYS A 22 7.62 -12.68 11.06
C LYS A 22 8.79 -12.17 10.24
N ASN A 23 9.99 -12.39 10.78
CA ASN A 23 11.24 -12.09 10.09
C ASN A 23 11.27 -12.76 8.71
N GLY A 24 11.64 -12.01 7.66
CA GLY A 24 11.75 -12.56 6.31
C GLY A 24 10.43 -12.67 5.54
N ILE A 25 9.28 -12.32 6.14
CA ILE A 25 7.96 -12.47 5.51
C ILE A 25 7.34 -11.11 5.21
N GLN A 26 7.27 -10.77 3.93
CA GLN A 26 6.52 -9.62 3.42
C GLN A 26 5.05 -9.99 3.31
N SER A 27 4.19 -9.23 3.98
CA SER A 27 2.75 -9.24 3.75
C SER A 27 2.30 -7.88 3.28
N SER A 28 1.43 -7.84 2.27
CA SER A 28 0.95 -6.58 1.72
C SER A 28 -0.53 -6.54 1.38
N PHE A 29 -1.08 -5.33 1.45
CA PHE A 29 -2.41 -4.99 0.95
C PHE A 29 -2.35 -3.58 0.38
N TRP A 30 -2.46 -3.51 -0.94
CA TRP A 30 -2.09 -2.34 -1.72
C TRP A 30 -2.96 -2.21 -2.97
N PHE A 31 -2.90 -1.04 -3.58
CA PHE A 31 -3.78 -0.62 -4.65
C PHE A 31 -2.99 0.01 -5.79
N LYS A 32 -3.47 -0.12 -7.02
CA LYS A 32 -2.79 0.46 -8.19
C LYS A 32 -3.78 0.84 -9.28
N THR A 33 -3.50 1.92 -10.03
CA THR A 33 -4.38 2.43 -11.10
C THR A 33 -4.17 1.78 -12.47
N ASP A 34 -3.61 0.56 -12.52
CA ASP A 34 -3.40 -0.24 -13.74
C ASP A 34 -4.38 -1.42 -13.85
N GLY A 35 -5.64 -1.18 -13.46
CA GLY A 35 -6.76 -2.11 -13.67
C GLY A 35 -7.19 -2.18 -15.14
N ASP A 36 -7.82 -3.29 -15.54
CA ASP A 36 -8.25 -3.52 -16.93
C ASP A 36 -9.69 -3.03 -17.21
N LEU A 37 -10.44 -2.60 -16.17
CA LEU A 37 -11.87 -2.26 -16.31
C LEU A 37 -12.13 -0.76 -16.51
N ALA A 38 -11.14 0.09 -16.23
CA ALA A 38 -11.25 1.53 -16.39
C ALA A 38 -10.08 2.06 -17.22
N ALA A 39 -10.37 3.00 -18.12
CA ALA A 39 -9.30 3.75 -18.77
C ALA A 39 -8.58 4.63 -17.74
N LYS A 40 -7.26 4.70 -17.85
CA LYS A 40 -6.46 5.65 -17.06
C LYS A 40 -6.72 7.06 -17.58
N GLY A 41 -7.02 8.01 -16.68
CA GLY A 41 -7.07 9.43 -17.01
C GLY A 41 -5.68 10.05 -17.08
N SER A 42 -4.68 9.42 -16.43
CA SER A 42 -3.29 9.87 -16.40
C SER A 42 -2.31 8.88 -17.02
N GLU A 43 -1.28 9.41 -17.70
CA GLU A 43 -0.08 8.64 -18.09
C GLU A 43 0.72 8.17 -16.86
N THR A 44 0.54 8.85 -15.73
CA THR A 44 1.09 8.43 -14.43
C THR A 44 0.19 7.37 -13.81
N SER A 45 0.77 6.34 -13.21
CA SER A 45 0.04 5.37 -12.39
C SER A 45 0.29 5.68 -10.91
N ALA A 46 -0.77 5.61 -10.12
CA ALA A 46 -0.68 5.71 -8.67
C ALA A 46 -0.61 4.32 -8.07
N GLU A 47 0.17 4.19 -7.00
CA GLU A 47 0.21 3.03 -6.11
C GLU A 47 0.04 3.51 -4.67
N VAL A 48 -0.78 2.77 -3.91
CA VAL A 48 -1.15 3.09 -2.54
C VAL A 48 -0.97 1.84 -1.70
N ASP A 49 0.03 1.87 -0.84
CA ASP A 49 0.41 0.75 0.01
C ASP A 49 -0.17 0.97 1.38
N MET A 50 -1.29 0.31 1.67
CA MET A 50 -1.90 0.41 3.00
C MET A 50 -1.18 -0.47 4.01
N ILE A 51 -0.74 -1.64 3.58
CA ILE A 51 -0.01 -2.59 4.43
C ILE A 51 1.24 -3.02 3.70
N GLU A 52 2.39 -2.79 4.32
CA GLU A 52 3.66 -3.47 4.02
C GLU A 52 4.41 -3.75 5.33
N THR A 53 4.88 -4.99 5.51
CA THR A 53 5.59 -5.40 6.73
C THR A 53 7.10 -5.33 6.62
N PHE A 54 7.65 -5.43 5.41
CA PHE A 54 9.09 -5.51 5.08
C PHE A 54 9.84 -6.58 5.88
N GLY A 55 9.17 -7.70 6.15
CA GLY A 55 9.71 -8.76 7.01
C GLY A 55 9.85 -8.35 8.49
N LEU A 56 9.35 -7.18 8.90
CA LEU A 56 9.39 -6.75 10.29
C LEU A 56 8.36 -7.52 11.13
N THR A 57 8.69 -7.73 12.40
CA THR A 57 7.93 -8.58 13.33
C THR A 57 6.87 -7.84 14.14
N ASP A 58 6.77 -6.52 13.99
CA ASP A 58 5.87 -5.70 14.80
C ASP A 58 5.43 -4.38 14.15
N THR A 59 5.68 -4.22 12.84
CA THR A 59 5.54 -2.92 12.17
C THR A 59 4.80 -3.07 10.85
N VAL A 60 3.85 -2.18 10.62
CA VAL A 60 3.24 -1.94 9.30
C VAL A 60 3.59 -0.53 8.82
N THR A 61 3.93 -0.43 7.54
CA THR A 61 4.36 0.79 6.89
C THR A 61 3.42 1.13 5.75
N PRO A 62 2.92 2.38 5.68
CA PRO A 62 2.13 2.85 4.55
C PRO A 62 2.96 3.69 3.58
N ASN A 63 2.59 3.71 2.31
CA ASN A 63 3.17 4.64 1.34
C ASN A 63 2.25 4.97 0.16
N ILE A 64 2.62 6.00 -0.60
CA ILE A 64 2.02 6.30 -1.90
C ILE A 64 3.12 6.60 -2.92
N HIS A 65 2.88 6.19 -4.16
CA HIS A 65 3.87 6.21 -5.24
C HIS A 65 3.27 6.73 -6.55
N LYS A 66 4.10 7.44 -7.33
CA LYS A 66 3.85 7.81 -8.72
C LYS A 66 4.80 7.03 -9.63
N TRP A 67 4.23 6.38 -10.64
CA TRP A 67 4.94 5.66 -11.67
C TRP A 67 4.64 6.27 -13.04
N LEU A 68 5.64 6.91 -13.66
CA LEU A 68 5.53 7.42 -15.01
C LEU A 68 6.15 6.42 -15.99
N SER A 69 5.38 5.97 -16.96
CA SER A 69 5.88 5.18 -18.09
C SER A 69 5.22 5.69 -19.37
N SER A 70 5.92 6.57 -20.09
CA SER A 70 5.43 7.19 -21.33
C SER A 70 6.61 7.59 -22.22
N ASP A 71 6.47 7.44 -23.53
CA ASP A 71 7.45 7.88 -24.54
C ASP A 71 8.92 7.47 -24.28
N GLY A 72 9.13 6.26 -23.74
CA GLY A 72 10.46 5.73 -23.41
C GLY A 72 11.06 6.25 -22.10
N VAL A 73 10.33 7.11 -21.38
CA VAL A 73 10.66 7.55 -20.02
C VAL A 73 10.05 6.57 -19.02
N VAL A 74 10.86 6.08 -18.10
CA VAL A 74 10.42 5.35 -16.91
C VAL A 74 10.95 6.10 -15.70
N ALA A 75 10.04 6.61 -14.87
CA ALA A 75 10.38 7.34 -13.65
C ALA A 75 9.46 6.94 -12.50
N HIS A 76 10.01 7.01 -11.29
CA HIS A 76 9.34 6.66 -10.05
C HIS A 76 9.59 7.73 -9.00
N SER A 77 8.57 8.06 -8.24
CA SER A 77 8.71 8.78 -6.98
C SER A 77 7.78 8.19 -5.94
N GLN A 78 8.08 8.48 -4.68
CA GLN A 78 7.28 8.05 -3.54
C GLN A 78 7.21 9.16 -2.51
N TYR A 79 6.16 9.16 -1.69
CA TYR A 79 6.02 10.14 -0.62
C TYR A 79 7.22 10.09 0.34
N ASN A 80 7.92 11.22 0.47
CA ASN A 80 9.18 11.31 1.20
C ASN A 80 9.31 12.61 2.01
N ASN A 81 8.42 12.87 2.98
CA ASN A 81 8.47 14.09 3.78
C ASN A 81 9.82 14.28 4.51
N ASN A 82 10.72 15.08 3.94
CA ASN A 82 12.05 15.34 4.49
C ASN A 82 12.90 14.08 4.74
N GLY A 83 12.78 13.09 3.85
CA GLY A 83 13.51 11.82 3.98
C GLY A 83 12.94 10.88 5.04
N ARG A 84 11.72 11.17 5.53
CA ARG A 84 10.94 10.26 6.37
C ARG A 84 9.82 9.68 5.53
N THR A 85 9.63 8.36 5.61
CA THR A 85 8.40 7.71 5.18
C THR A 85 7.20 8.27 5.97
N ALA A 86 5.98 8.01 5.51
CA ALA A 86 4.82 8.23 6.36
C ALA A 86 4.98 7.46 7.69
N LYS A 87 4.34 7.96 8.76
CA LYS A 87 4.45 7.36 10.10
C LYS A 87 4.09 5.87 10.02
N THR A 88 5.04 5.02 10.39
CA THR A 88 4.79 3.58 10.54
C THR A 88 3.97 3.32 11.79
N LYS A 89 3.21 2.22 11.80
CA LYS A 89 2.49 1.75 12.98
C LYS A 89 3.25 0.57 13.57
N LYS A 90 3.86 0.81 14.73
CA LYS A 90 4.44 -0.23 15.59
C LYS A 90 3.40 -0.76 16.57
N PHE A 91 3.35 -2.09 16.71
CA PHE A 91 2.49 -2.80 17.64
C PHE A 91 3.25 -3.15 18.92
N GLY A 92 2.53 -3.27 20.04
CA GLY A 92 3.09 -3.62 21.34
C GLY A 92 2.69 -5.01 21.84
N SER A 93 2.10 -5.85 20.98
CA SER A 93 1.61 -7.18 21.35
C SER A 93 2.66 -8.25 21.07
N ALA A 94 2.89 -9.14 22.03
CA ALA A 94 3.72 -10.33 21.86
C ALA A 94 3.03 -11.43 21.03
N SER A 95 1.70 -11.37 20.90
CA SER A 95 0.86 -12.30 20.14
C SER A 95 0.33 -11.69 18.85
N LEU A 96 0.97 -10.63 18.33
CA LEU A 96 0.51 -9.90 17.16
C LEU A 96 0.22 -10.80 15.93
N SER A 97 1.04 -11.83 15.70
CA SER A 97 0.84 -12.78 14.58
C SER A 97 -0.41 -13.67 14.74
N ASP A 98 -0.98 -13.76 15.94
CA ASP A 98 -2.17 -14.56 16.25
C ASP A 98 -3.47 -13.73 16.26
N GLU A 99 -3.35 -12.40 16.18
CA GLU A 99 -4.44 -11.46 16.33
C GLU A 99 -5.01 -11.01 14.98
N PHE A 100 -6.33 -10.84 14.92
CA PHE A 100 -6.96 -10.14 13.80
C PHE A 100 -7.01 -8.65 14.11
N HIS A 101 -6.47 -7.85 13.20
CA HIS A 101 -6.60 -6.39 13.19
C HIS A 101 -7.44 -5.94 12.01
N ILE A 102 -7.99 -4.73 12.13
CA ILE A 102 -8.70 -4.06 11.04
C ILE A 102 -7.79 -2.98 10.46
N TYR A 103 -7.45 -3.11 9.18
CA TYR A 103 -6.68 -2.12 8.44
C TYR A 103 -7.63 -1.43 7.47
N GLY A 104 -7.72 -0.11 7.53
CA GLY A 104 -8.68 0.66 6.75
C GLY A 104 -8.04 1.82 5.99
N MET A 105 -8.63 2.18 4.87
CA MET A 105 -8.27 3.36 4.08
C MET A 105 -9.54 4.13 3.73
N GLU A 106 -9.54 5.41 4.04
CA GLU A 106 -10.47 6.39 3.49
C GLU A 106 -9.78 7.11 2.33
N TRP A 107 -10.42 7.12 1.17
CA TRP A 107 -9.91 7.77 -0.03
C TRP A 107 -10.97 8.70 -0.61
N THR A 108 -10.59 9.96 -0.78
CA THR A 108 -11.39 11.04 -1.34
C THR A 108 -10.65 11.70 -2.50
N GLU A 109 -11.26 12.70 -3.13
CA GLU A 109 -10.63 13.48 -4.21
C GLU A 109 -9.37 14.24 -3.76
N SER A 110 -9.25 14.55 -2.47
CA SER A 110 -8.17 15.39 -1.94
C SER A 110 -7.21 14.66 -0.99
N GLU A 111 -7.60 13.52 -0.43
CA GLU A 111 -6.79 12.85 0.58
C GLU A 111 -6.96 11.33 0.63
N ILE A 112 -5.91 10.68 1.14
CA ILE A 112 -5.88 9.27 1.53
C ILE A 112 -5.50 9.20 3.01
N ILE A 113 -6.33 8.56 3.83
CA ILE A 113 -6.13 8.39 5.27
C ILE A 113 -6.15 6.90 5.58
N MET A 114 -5.17 6.42 6.36
CA MET A 114 -5.04 5.01 6.69
C MET A 114 -5.16 4.78 8.20
N TYR A 115 -5.77 3.65 8.55
CA TYR A 115 -6.18 3.28 9.89
C TYR A 115 -5.70 1.88 10.26
N VAL A 116 -5.34 1.70 11.53
CA VAL A 116 -5.21 0.39 12.19
C VAL A 116 -6.15 0.38 13.39
N ASP A 117 -7.04 -0.60 13.46
CA ASP A 117 -8.09 -0.71 14.49
C ASP A 117 -8.87 0.61 14.67
N ARG A 118 -9.21 1.23 13.54
CA ARG A 118 -9.94 2.51 13.45
C ARG A 118 -9.18 3.73 14.00
N GLN A 119 -7.89 3.58 14.30
CA GLN A 119 -7.01 4.69 14.67
C GLN A 119 -6.18 5.12 13.46
N GLU A 120 -6.28 6.40 13.09
CA GLU A 120 -5.48 6.99 12.03
C GLU A 120 -3.99 6.86 12.38
N TYR A 121 -3.19 6.39 11.43
CA TYR A 121 -1.73 6.35 11.56
C TYR A 121 -1.00 7.08 10.42
N ALA A 122 -1.65 7.26 9.26
CA ALA A 122 -1.10 8.02 8.14
C ALA A 122 -2.18 8.79 7.39
N ARG A 123 -1.77 9.93 6.82
CA ARG A 123 -2.59 10.82 6.00
C ARG A 123 -1.74 11.46 4.91
N TYR A 124 -2.28 11.50 3.70
CA TYR A 124 -1.66 12.09 2.53
C TYR A 124 -2.61 13.11 1.90
N ASP A 125 -2.13 14.33 1.70
CA ASP A 125 -2.76 15.33 0.83
C ASP A 125 -2.35 15.01 -0.60
N ILE A 126 -3.31 14.61 -1.45
CA ILE A 126 -3.06 14.25 -2.85
C ILE A 126 -3.37 15.41 -3.81
N THR A 127 -3.60 16.62 -3.28
CA THR A 127 -3.78 17.84 -4.09
C THR A 127 -2.47 18.59 -4.36
N LYS A 128 -1.37 18.14 -3.75
CA LYS A 128 -0.05 18.77 -3.84
C LYS A 128 1.01 17.72 -4.14
N ASP A 129 2.00 18.09 -4.93
CA ASP A 129 3.20 17.27 -5.08
C ASP A 129 3.87 17.05 -3.72
N TYR A 130 4.28 15.82 -3.47
CA TYR A 130 4.99 15.45 -2.24
C TYR A 130 6.51 15.56 -2.38
N GLU A 131 7.01 15.69 -3.61
CA GLU A 131 8.42 15.98 -3.88
C GLU A 131 8.81 17.34 -3.32
N LYS A 132 10.05 17.46 -2.82
CA LYS A 132 10.49 18.73 -2.24
C LYS A 132 10.69 19.78 -3.32
N SER A 133 10.56 21.05 -2.94
CA SER A 133 10.93 22.17 -3.79
C SER A 133 12.36 22.01 -4.31
N GLY A 134 12.52 21.95 -5.63
CA GLY A 134 13.81 21.78 -6.30
C GLY A 134 14.17 20.33 -6.64
N GLU A 135 13.39 19.34 -6.18
CA GLU A 135 13.46 17.97 -6.68
C GLU A 135 12.64 17.84 -7.98
N THR A 136 13.01 16.88 -8.83
CA THR A 136 12.27 16.58 -10.06
C THR A 136 10.90 16.00 -9.69
N VAL A 137 9.84 16.69 -10.10
CA VAL A 137 8.48 16.15 -9.99
C VAL A 137 8.31 15.01 -10.99
N VAL A 138 7.91 13.85 -10.50
CA VAL A 138 7.59 12.70 -11.34
C VAL A 138 6.09 12.65 -11.57
N GLY A 139 5.68 12.65 -12.84
CA GLY A 139 4.28 12.48 -13.22
C GLY A 139 3.34 13.54 -12.64
N SER A 140 2.06 13.19 -12.50
CA SER A 140 1.03 14.04 -11.89
C SER A 140 0.34 13.34 -10.72
N MET A 141 0.00 14.11 -9.68
CA MET A 141 -0.85 13.66 -8.57
C MET A 141 -2.28 13.32 -9.01
N ASP A 142 -2.71 13.75 -10.20
CA ASP A 142 -4.02 13.39 -10.78
C ASP A 142 -4.19 11.87 -10.91
N ALA A 143 -3.09 11.11 -10.97
CA ALA A 143 -3.13 9.65 -10.99
C ALA A 143 -3.84 9.06 -9.76
N PHE A 144 -3.82 9.74 -8.60
CA PHE A 144 -4.55 9.32 -7.39
C PHE A 144 -6.07 9.53 -7.48
N ASN A 145 -6.57 10.04 -8.62
CA ASN A 145 -7.98 10.18 -8.93
C ASN A 145 -8.46 9.19 -10.01
N ASP A 146 -7.60 8.28 -10.46
CA ASP A 146 -7.98 7.16 -11.34
C ASP A 146 -8.48 5.95 -10.53
N PRO A 147 -9.40 5.12 -11.07
CA PRO A 147 -9.85 3.90 -10.39
C PRO A 147 -8.71 2.93 -10.08
N MET A 148 -8.74 2.33 -8.89
CA MET A 148 -7.73 1.41 -8.41
C MET A 148 -8.21 -0.04 -8.41
N ARG A 149 -7.32 -0.98 -8.74
CA ARG A 149 -7.49 -2.40 -8.42
C ARG A 149 -6.91 -2.72 -7.05
N ILE A 150 -7.32 -3.85 -6.49
CA ILE A 150 -6.89 -4.36 -5.19
C ILE A 150 -5.84 -5.46 -5.36
N ILE A 151 -4.82 -5.45 -4.52
CA ILE A 151 -3.75 -6.43 -4.52
C ILE A 151 -3.46 -6.84 -3.07
N ILE A 152 -3.46 -8.16 -2.83
CA ILE A 152 -3.05 -8.76 -1.57
C ILE A 152 -1.89 -9.68 -1.88
N GLY A 153 -0.83 -9.61 -1.09
CA GLY A 153 0.39 -10.37 -1.30
C GLY A 153 0.96 -10.94 0.00
N ILE A 154 1.60 -12.09 -0.12
CA ILE A 154 2.53 -12.63 0.87
C ILE A 154 3.72 -13.21 0.11
N SER A 155 4.93 -12.88 0.52
CA SER A 155 6.16 -13.37 -0.12
C SER A 155 7.35 -13.37 0.85
N PRO A 156 8.43 -14.08 0.54
CA PRO A 156 9.73 -13.85 1.15
C PRO A 156 10.20 -12.40 0.94
N TYR A 157 10.94 -11.85 1.90
CA TYR A 157 11.64 -10.57 1.79
C TYR A 157 13.14 -10.85 1.60
N LEU A 158 13.59 -10.85 0.35
CA LEU A 158 14.92 -11.32 -0.08
C LEU A 158 15.87 -10.15 -0.35
N SER A 159 17.04 -10.13 0.29
CA SER A 159 18.02 -9.06 0.06
C SER A 159 18.54 -9.06 -1.39
N GLU A 160 18.55 -10.22 -2.04
CA GLU A 160 18.98 -10.43 -3.42
C GLU A 160 18.09 -9.72 -4.45
N LEU A 161 16.85 -9.38 -4.07
CA LEU A 161 15.94 -8.60 -4.91
C LEU A 161 16.16 -7.08 -4.78
N GLY A 162 17.20 -6.66 -4.04
CA GLY A 162 17.51 -5.25 -3.83
C GLY A 162 16.49 -4.53 -2.95
N HIS A 163 15.76 -5.28 -2.12
CA HIS A 163 14.86 -4.72 -1.14
C HIS A 163 15.60 -3.79 -0.17
N TYR A 164 14.89 -2.81 0.41
CA TYR A 164 15.47 -1.82 1.30
C TYR A 164 15.64 -2.38 2.71
N ASP A 165 16.81 -2.16 3.33
CA ASP A 165 17.02 -2.53 4.73
C ASP A 165 16.41 -1.46 5.65
N PHE A 166 15.19 -1.71 6.11
CA PHE A 166 14.45 -0.83 7.02
C PHE A 166 15.10 -0.69 8.41
N THR A 167 15.98 -1.60 8.78
CA THR A 167 16.53 -1.70 10.14
C THR A 167 17.99 -1.27 10.22
N GLY A 168 18.69 -1.27 9.08
CA GLY A 168 20.11 -0.95 8.98
C GLY A 168 21.04 -2.02 9.57
N ASN A 169 20.49 -3.18 9.94
CA ASN A 169 21.22 -4.32 10.47
C ASN A 169 20.74 -5.64 9.86
N GLU A 170 20.12 -5.58 8.68
CA GLU A 170 19.61 -6.72 7.91
C GLU A 170 18.45 -7.49 8.59
N SER A 171 17.94 -7.01 9.73
CA SER A 171 16.75 -7.60 10.34
C SER A 171 15.50 -7.29 9.50
N GLY A 172 14.75 -8.33 9.15
CA GLY A 172 13.67 -8.27 8.17
C GLY A 172 13.94 -9.08 6.91
N TYR A 173 15.19 -9.27 6.52
CA TYR A 173 15.50 -10.19 5.43
C TYR A 173 15.30 -11.65 5.82
N THR A 174 15.02 -12.45 4.81
CA THR A 174 14.97 -13.89 4.89
C THR A 174 16.34 -14.45 5.30
N THR A 175 16.31 -15.49 6.14
CA THR A 175 17.47 -16.22 6.63
C THR A 175 17.21 -17.73 6.51
N GLU A 176 18.23 -18.56 6.72
CA GLU A 176 18.09 -20.02 6.82
C GLU A 176 17.11 -20.48 7.93
N SER A 177 16.86 -19.64 8.93
CA SER A 177 15.91 -19.91 10.02
C SER A 177 14.51 -19.36 9.75
N THR A 178 14.25 -18.75 8.58
CA THR A 178 12.94 -18.21 8.25
C THR A 178 11.93 -19.33 8.03
N ASP A 179 10.87 -19.33 8.84
CA ASP A 179 9.77 -20.28 8.68
C ASP A 179 8.81 -19.78 7.60
N PHE A 180 8.84 -20.42 6.44
CA PHE A 180 7.94 -20.10 5.32
C PHE A 180 6.53 -20.68 5.47
N SER A 181 6.26 -21.44 6.53
CA SER A 181 4.93 -22.02 6.82
C SER A 181 3.96 -20.98 7.39
N GLN A 182 4.01 -19.75 6.88
CA GLN A 182 3.18 -18.65 7.34
C GLN A 182 1.86 -18.56 6.59
N SER A 183 0.86 -17.93 7.21
CA SER A 183 -0.46 -17.71 6.63
C SER A 183 -0.92 -16.28 6.83
N TYR A 184 -1.25 -15.61 5.73
CA TYR A 184 -2.02 -14.36 5.74
C TYR A 184 -3.51 -14.73 5.75
N SER A 185 -4.13 -14.69 6.93
CA SER A 185 -5.54 -15.08 7.09
C SER A 185 -6.44 -13.85 6.95
N ILE A 186 -7.44 -13.93 6.07
CA ILE A 186 -8.37 -12.83 5.79
C ILE A 186 -9.77 -13.28 6.18
N ASP A 187 -10.40 -12.53 7.08
CA ASP A 187 -11.80 -12.77 7.45
C ASP A 187 -12.72 -12.11 6.41
N TRP A 188 -12.49 -10.83 6.14
CA TRP A 188 -13.22 -10.11 5.10
C TRP A 188 -12.43 -8.94 4.52
N VAL A 189 -12.83 -8.53 3.33
CA VAL A 189 -12.54 -7.22 2.72
C VAL A 189 -13.88 -6.56 2.46
N ARG A 190 -14.04 -5.29 2.85
CA ARG A 190 -15.27 -4.53 2.66
C ARG A 190 -14.96 -3.17 2.07
N LEU A 191 -15.72 -2.80 1.04
CA LEU A 191 -15.69 -1.50 0.39
C LEU A 191 -17.04 -0.82 0.63
N TYR A 192 -16.99 0.41 1.12
CA TYR A 192 -18.15 1.26 1.41
C TYR A 192 -18.03 2.53 0.59
N GLN A 193 -19.10 2.86 -0.14
CA GLN A 193 -19.11 3.96 -1.10
C GLN A 193 -20.41 4.75 -0.95
N LYS A 194 -20.31 6.07 -1.10
CA LYS A 194 -21.44 7.01 -1.16
C LYS A 194 -21.68 7.45 -2.60
N ASP A 195 -22.74 8.20 -2.84
CA ASP A 195 -22.99 8.83 -4.14
C ASP A 195 -21.78 9.66 -4.58
N GLY A 196 -21.37 9.49 -5.84
CA GLY A 196 -20.15 10.10 -6.40
C GLY A 196 -18.88 9.25 -6.29
N CYS A 197 -18.95 8.06 -5.68
CA CYS A 197 -17.90 7.04 -5.77
C CYS A 197 -18.25 6.01 -6.86
N ASP A 198 -17.25 5.44 -7.52
CA ASP A 198 -17.47 4.50 -8.63
C ASP A 198 -17.05 3.06 -8.25
N LEU A 199 -17.91 2.10 -8.60
CA LEU A 199 -17.61 0.68 -8.52
C LEU A 199 -17.71 0.04 -9.90
N ILE A 200 -16.56 -0.34 -10.44
CA ILE A 200 -16.44 -0.84 -11.81
C ILE A 200 -16.20 -2.34 -11.76
N LYS A 201 -17.17 -3.12 -12.24
CA LYS A 201 -17.16 -4.58 -12.18
C LYS A 201 -17.23 -5.16 -13.58
N ARG A 202 -16.58 -6.30 -13.78
CA ARG A 202 -16.77 -7.08 -15.00
C ARG A 202 -18.23 -7.55 -15.09
N SER A 203 -18.86 -7.31 -16.25
CA SER A 203 -20.22 -7.77 -16.58
C SER A 203 -20.30 -9.28 -16.73
#